data_AF-A0A395IIC4-F1
#
_entry.id   AF-A0A395IIC4-F1
#
_cell.length_a   1.000
_cell.length_b   1.000
_cell.length_c   1.000
_cell.angle_alpha   90.00
_cell.angle_beta   90.00
_cell.angle_gamma   90.00
#
_symmetry.space_group_name_H-M   'P 1'
#
loop_
_entity.id
_entity.type
_entity.pdbx_description
1 polymer ?
#
loop_
_entity_poly.entity_id
_entity_poly.type
_entity_poly.pdbx_seq_one_letter_code
_entity_poly.pdbx_strand_id
1 'polypeptide(L)'
;MRANAPNTSQWAFLECHTLIDRYKVGIIWSPGHMGIEGNEMADELADAGANEGRMDNDRSAEPTISGIGTTARALANVTTSDWWSRSYTGLSASYRKWELGYAIAEPSELRLPRTSLHRLLAARTAHGDFAQYHTEGSAIATLSLTASVDTRKPLSISYSARSPSASSTPGRRSQTARPAAPKKDEST
;
A
#
# COMPACT_ATOMS: atom_id res chain seq x y z
N MET A 1 -10.01 34.49 11.26
CA MET A 1 -9.67 34.16 12.66
C MET A 1 -8.53 33.15 12.63
N ARG A 2 -7.36 33.51 13.13
CA ARG A 2 -6.20 32.60 13.21
C ARG A 2 -6.11 32.16 14.68
N ALA A 3 -6.28 30.88 14.95
CA ALA A 3 -6.24 30.34 16.31
C ALA A 3 -4.83 30.55 16.89
N ASN A 4 -4.75 31.18 18.07
CA ASN A 4 -3.51 31.35 18.84
C ASN A 4 -3.20 30.05 19.58
N ALA A 5 -2.90 28.98 18.82
CA ALA A 5 -2.52 27.71 19.43
C ALA A 5 -1.26 27.91 20.29
N PRO A 6 -1.19 27.31 21.49
CA PRO A 6 -0.06 27.52 22.38
C PRO A 6 1.21 26.90 21.79
N ASN A 7 2.33 27.54 22.10
CA ASN A 7 3.66 27.12 21.69
C ASN A 7 4.08 25.87 22.47
N THR A 8 3.51 24.71 22.13
CA THR A 8 3.99 23.37 22.54
C THR A 8 3.99 23.12 24.07
N SER A 9 4.35 21.92 24.49
CA SER A 9 4.49 21.52 25.90
C SER A 9 5.74 22.11 26.59
N GLN A 10 6.39 23.12 25.99
CA GLN A 10 7.62 23.73 26.51
C GLN A 10 7.42 24.41 27.88
N TRP A 11 6.22 24.94 28.15
CA TRP A 11 5.93 25.56 29.44
C TRP A 11 6.06 24.56 30.60
N ALA A 12 5.57 23.33 30.41
CA ALA A 12 5.63 22.27 31.41
C ALA A 12 7.09 21.86 31.69
N PHE A 13 7.91 21.79 30.64
CA PHE A 13 9.33 21.51 30.78
C PHE A 13 10.06 22.58 31.62
N LEU A 14 9.83 23.86 31.32
CA LEU A 14 10.43 24.95 32.07
C LEU A 14 9.97 24.97 33.54
N GLU A 15 8.68 24.74 33.78
CA GLU A 15 8.12 24.67 35.11
C GLU A 15 8.73 23.52 35.92
N CYS A 16 8.82 22.32 35.35
CA CYS A 16 9.50 21.18 35.98
C CYS A 16 10.95 21.53 36.36
N HIS A 17 11.71 22.16 35.46
CA HIS A 17 13.09 22.58 35.76
C HIS A 17 13.15 23.59 36.92
N THR A 18 12.25 24.57 36.95
CA THR A 18 12.20 25.54 38.07
C THR A 18 11.91 24.86 39.41
N LEU A 19 11.07 23.81 39.42
CA LEU A 19 10.75 23.05 40.62
C LEU A 19 11.92 22.16 41.05
N ILE A 20 12.57 21.47 40.11
CA ILE A 20 13.76 20.66 40.39
C ILE A 20 14.85 21.50 41.04
N ASP A 21 15.13 22.69 40.49
CA ASP A 21 16.14 23.61 41.01
C ASP A 21 15.75 24.17 42.40
N ARG A 22 14.47 24.53 42.58
CA ARG A 22 13.96 25.09 43.84
C ARG A 22 14.01 24.08 44.99
N TYR A 23 13.62 22.84 44.74
CA TYR A 23 13.49 21.80 45.78
C TYR A 23 14.68 20.85 45.85
N LYS A 24 15.71 21.05 45.02
CA LYS A 24 16.90 20.18 44.94
C LYS A 24 16.54 18.70 44.80
N VAL A 25 15.64 18.43 43.86
CA VAL A 25 15.10 17.07 43.64
C VAL A 25 16.20 16.18 43.05
N GLY A 26 16.42 15.01 43.66
CA GLY A 26 17.25 13.95 43.08
C GLY A 26 16.46 13.09 42.11
N ILE A 27 17.00 12.84 40.91
CA ILE A 27 16.34 12.01 39.88
C ILE A 27 16.99 10.63 39.87
N ILE A 28 16.17 9.60 39.97
CA ILE A 28 16.59 8.19 39.89
C ILE A 28 15.69 7.50 38.85
N TRP A 29 16.29 6.62 38.05
CA TRP A 29 15.56 5.81 37.09
C TRP A 29 15.19 4.47 37.70
N SER A 30 13.91 4.11 37.64
CA SER A 30 13.41 2.81 38.05
C SER A 30 13.03 1.98 36.83
N PRO A 31 13.25 0.66 36.81
CA PRO A 31 12.65 -0.22 35.83
C PRO A 31 11.12 -0.21 35.94
N GLY A 32 10.42 -0.33 34.81
CA GLY A 32 8.96 -0.35 34.75
C GLY A 32 8.37 -1.71 35.12
N HIS A 33 7.15 -1.69 35.68
CA HIS A 33 6.33 -2.87 36.01
C HIS A 33 7.02 -3.92 36.89
N MET A 34 7.83 -3.46 37.84
CA MET A 34 8.53 -4.33 38.80
C MET A 34 7.81 -4.46 40.14
N GLY A 35 6.57 -3.97 40.26
CA GLY A 35 5.81 -4.06 41.50
C GLY A 35 6.36 -3.14 42.60
N ILE A 36 7.06 -2.07 42.23
CA ILE A 36 7.48 -1.04 43.18
C ILE A 36 6.22 -0.25 43.53
N GLU A 37 5.70 -0.47 44.74
CA GLU A 37 4.39 0.03 45.19
C GLU A 37 4.14 1.50 44.85
N GLY A 38 5.10 2.38 45.12
CA GLY A 38 4.98 3.81 44.81
C GLY A 38 4.98 4.14 43.31
N ASN A 39 5.69 3.36 42.48
CA ASN A 39 5.72 3.54 41.02
C ASN A 39 4.44 3.00 40.38
N GLU A 40 3.96 1.83 40.79
CA GLU A 40 2.71 1.26 40.28
C GLU A 40 1.52 2.14 40.68
N MET A 41 1.47 2.63 41.93
CA MET A 41 0.42 3.57 42.35
C MET A 41 0.47 4.88 41.57
N ALA A 42 1.66 5.40 41.25
CA ALA A 42 1.79 6.58 40.42
C ALA A 42 1.31 6.33 38.97
N ASP A 43 1.59 5.15 38.41
CA ASP A 43 1.14 4.73 37.07
C ASP A 43 -0.38 4.58 37.03
N GLU A 44 -0.97 3.91 38.02
CA GLU A 44 -2.43 3.78 38.16
C GLU A 44 -3.12 5.15 38.26
N LEU A 45 -2.55 6.09 39.02
CA LEU A 45 -3.07 7.45 39.13
C LEU A 45 -2.91 8.23 37.82
N ALA A 46 -1.80 8.05 37.11
CA ALA A 46 -1.59 8.68 35.81
C ALA A 46 -2.58 8.17 34.76
N ASP A 47 -2.83 6.86 34.72
CA ASP A 47 -3.82 6.24 33.85
C ASP A 47 -5.25 6.68 34.21
N ALA A 48 -5.58 6.76 35.51
CA ALA A 48 -6.87 7.29 35.95
C ALA A 48 -7.05 8.75 35.47
N GLY A 49 -6.03 9.59 35.65
CA GLY A 49 -6.06 10.99 35.21
C GLY A 49 -6.11 11.15 33.69
N ALA A 50 -5.45 10.27 32.92
CA ALA A 50 -5.54 10.26 31.46
C ALA A 50 -6.96 9.93 30.97
N ASN A 51 -7.68 9.09 31.72
CA ASN A 51 -9.04 8.65 31.42
C ASN A 51 -10.15 9.57 31.96
N GLU A 52 -9.86 10.44 32.93
CA GLU A 52 -10.83 11.35 33.57
C GLU A 52 -11.35 12.46 32.63
N GLY A 53 -10.80 12.58 31.42
CA GLY A 53 -11.20 13.59 30.45
C GLY A 53 -10.53 14.94 30.71
N ARG A 54 -10.45 15.78 29.68
CA ARG A 54 -9.76 17.09 29.79
C ARG A 54 -10.54 18.02 30.72
N MET A 55 -9.89 18.49 31.78
CA MET A 55 -10.30 19.69 32.52
C MET A 55 -10.18 20.91 31.60
N ASP A 56 -11.30 21.57 31.38
CA ASP A 56 -11.53 22.65 30.40
C ASP A 56 -10.80 23.97 30.72
N ASN A 57 -10.18 24.08 31.89
CA ASN A 57 -9.42 25.25 32.34
C ASN A 57 -7.89 25.05 32.42
N ASP A 58 -7.36 23.89 32.03
CA ASP A 58 -5.91 23.67 32.07
C ASP A 58 -5.21 24.31 30.85
N ARG A 59 -3.97 24.81 31.02
CA ARG A 59 -3.13 25.25 29.89
C ARG A 59 -2.87 24.12 28.88
N SER A 60 -2.99 22.87 29.33
CA SER A 60 -2.97 21.70 28.47
C SER A 60 -4.24 21.53 27.64
N ALA A 61 -5.36 22.17 27.99
CA ALA A 61 -6.68 22.02 27.37
C ALA A 61 -6.77 22.65 25.97
N GLU A 62 -5.85 23.55 25.63
CA GLU A 62 -5.73 24.09 24.29
C GLU A 62 -5.14 23.03 23.32
N PRO A 63 -5.57 23.01 22.05
CA PRO A 63 -5.08 22.04 21.08
C PRO A 63 -3.64 22.39 20.63
N THR A 64 -2.74 21.42 20.73
CA THR A 64 -1.34 21.57 20.27
C THR A 64 -1.29 21.78 18.76
N ILE A 65 -0.25 22.46 18.24
CA ILE A 65 0.01 22.62 16.80
C ILE A 65 -0.07 21.27 16.05
N SER A 66 0.54 20.21 16.60
CA SER A 66 0.45 18.85 16.02
C SER A 66 -0.99 18.30 16.03
N GLY A 67 -1.74 18.55 17.10
CA GLY A 67 -3.16 18.19 17.21
C GLY A 67 -4.00 18.89 16.14
N ILE A 68 -3.85 20.21 16.01
CA ILE A 68 -4.52 21.01 14.97
C ILE A 68 -4.15 20.50 13.58
N GLY A 69 -2.87 20.26 13.31
CA GLY A 69 -2.40 19.72 12.04
C GLY A 69 -2.95 18.32 11.75
N THR A 70 -3.20 17.51 12.78
CA THR A 70 -3.82 16.19 12.64
C THR A 70 -5.31 16.31 12.32
N THR A 71 -6.04 17.18 13.03
CA THR A 71 -7.45 17.46 12.74
C THR A 71 -7.64 18.05 11.35
N ALA A 72 -6.76 18.97 10.93
CA ALA A 72 -6.82 19.56 9.59
C ALA A 72 -6.59 18.51 8.50
N ARG A 73 -5.63 17.60 8.67
CA ARG A 73 -5.40 16.48 7.74
C ARG A 73 -6.60 15.52 7.71
N ALA A 74 -7.17 15.19 8.87
CA ALA A 74 -8.36 14.34 8.93
C ALA A 74 -9.55 14.98 8.19
N LEU A 75 -9.80 16.27 8.42
CA LEU A 75 -10.85 17.02 7.73
C LEU A 75 -10.60 17.08 6.21
N ALA A 76 -9.36 17.31 5.79
CA ALA A 76 -8.98 17.28 4.37
C ALA A 76 -9.27 15.90 3.75
N ASN A 77 -8.86 14.81 4.41
CA ASN A 77 -9.09 13.45 3.92
C ASN A 77 -10.58 13.13 3.75
N VAL A 78 -11.42 13.52 4.72
CA VAL A 78 -12.88 13.35 4.65
C VAL A 78 -13.45 14.17 3.50
N THR A 79 -13.10 15.45 3.41
CA THR A 79 -13.58 16.37 2.37
C THR A 79 -13.21 15.86 0.97
N THR A 80 -11.99 15.37 0.81
CA THR A 80 -11.50 14.80 -0.45
C THR A 80 -12.24 13.51 -0.81
N SER A 81 -12.51 12.64 0.16
CA SER A 81 -13.28 11.41 -0.06
C SER A 81 -14.73 11.69 -0.46
N ASP A 82 -15.36 12.67 0.20
CA ASP A 82 -16.70 13.16 -0.13
C ASP A 82 -16.76 13.75 -1.54
N TRP A 83 -15.78 14.59 -1.89
CA TRP A 83 -15.68 15.15 -3.23
C TRP A 83 -15.51 14.07 -4.30
N TRP A 84 -14.67 13.06 -4.06
CA TRP A 84 -14.51 11.95 -4.99
C TRP A 84 -15.81 11.17 -5.17
N SER A 85 -16.49 10.87 -4.07
CA SER A 85 -17.77 10.14 -4.10
C SER A 85 -18.83 10.86 -4.93
N ARG A 86 -18.91 12.19 -4.82
CA ARG A 86 -19.81 13.02 -5.64
C ARG A 86 -19.37 13.10 -7.09
N SER A 87 -18.06 13.15 -7.34
CA SER A 87 -17.52 13.19 -8.71
C SER A 87 -17.73 11.85 -9.42
N TYR A 88 -17.58 10.75 -8.69
CA TYR A 88 -17.73 9.38 -9.17
C TYR A 88 -19.13 9.09 -9.73
N THR A 89 -20.19 9.69 -9.18
CA THR A 89 -21.55 9.53 -9.72
C THR A 89 -21.73 10.21 -11.08
N GLY A 90 -20.94 11.23 -11.38
CA GLY A 90 -20.91 11.92 -12.67
C GLY A 90 -20.10 11.21 -13.75
N LEU A 91 -19.36 10.13 -13.41
CA LEU A 91 -18.60 9.35 -14.39
C LEU A 91 -19.52 8.50 -15.28
N SER A 92 -19.13 8.35 -16.55
CA SER A 92 -19.82 7.47 -17.47
C SER A 92 -19.80 6.01 -16.97
N ALA A 93 -20.76 5.20 -17.41
CA ALA A 93 -20.86 3.79 -17.01
C ALA A 93 -19.57 3.00 -17.29
N SER A 94 -18.89 3.30 -18.40
CA SER A 94 -17.61 2.68 -18.77
C SER A 94 -16.50 2.97 -17.76
N TYR A 95 -16.46 4.18 -17.19
CA TYR A 95 -15.47 4.53 -16.17
C TYR A 95 -15.84 3.96 -14.79
N ARG A 96 -17.14 3.93 -14.44
CA ARG A 96 -17.62 3.33 -13.18
C ARG A 96 -17.36 1.82 -13.08
N LYS A 97 -17.22 1.11 -14.21
CA LYS A 97 -16.84 -0.31 -14.22
C LYS A 97 -15.48 -0.58 -13.53
N TRP A 98 -14.59 0.40 -13.50
CA TRP A 98 -13.24 0.24 -12.99
C TRP A 98 -13.11 0.52 -11.48
N GLU A 99 -14.18 0.96 -10.81
CA GLU A 99 -14.22 1.20 -9.37
C GLU A 99 -13.00 1.96 -8.83
N LEU A 100 -12.60 2.99 -9.55
CA LEU A 100 -11.39 3.74 -9.25
C LEU A 100 -11.51 4.41 -7.87
N GLY A 101 -10.59 4.07 -6.98
CA GLY A 101 -10.37 4.82 -5.74
C GLY A 101 -9.63 6.12 -6.03
N TYR A 102 -9.93 7.17 -5.27
CA TYR A 102 -9.13 8.38 -5.30
C TYR A 102 -7.85 8.19 -4.48
N ALA A 103 -6.71 8.42 -5.11
CA ALA A 103 -5.42 8.43 -4.46
C ALA A 103 -4.65 9.71 -4.85
N ILE A 104 -4.15 10.43 -3.85
CA ILE A 104 -3.24 11.58 -4.06
C ILE A 104 -1.82 11.07 -4.39
N ALA A 105 -1.47 9.90 -3.83
CA ALA A 105 -0.17 9.29 -4.06
C ALA A 105 -0.06 8.74 -5.49
N GLU A 106 1.10 8.95 -6.10
CA GLU A 106 1.40 8.41 -7.41
C GLU A 106 1.38 6.88 -7.37
N PRO A 107 0.55 6.20 -8.20
CA PRO A 107 0.55 4.75 -8.27
C PRO A 107 1.92 4.22 -8.70
N SER A 108 2.36 3.11 -8.11
CA SER A 108 3.67 2.50 -8.39
C SER A 108 3.86 2.13 -9.86
N GLU A 109 2.77 1.88 -10.58
CA GLU A 109 2.76 1.61 -12.02
C GLU A 109 3.33 2.77 -12.85
N LEU A 110 3.22 4.03 -12.39
CA LEU A 110 3.80 5.19 -13.07
C LEU A 110 5.32 5.30 -12.92
N ARG A 111 5.91 4.55 -11.97
CA ARG A 111 7.37 4.45 -11.83
C ARG A 111 8.02 3.55 -12.87
N LEU A 112 7.22 2.84 -13.68
CA LEU A 112 7.73 1.95 -14.72
C LEU A 112 8.35 2.76 -15.88
N PRO A 113 9.39 2.23 -16.55
CA PRO A 113 9.88 2.81 -17.80
C PRO A 113 8.76 2.97 -18.82
N ARG A 114 8.78 4.07 -19.59
CA ARG A 114 7.74 4.45 -20.56
C ARG A 114 7.31 3.31 -21.50
N THR A 115 8.27 2.50 -21.96
CA THR A 115 8.02 1.37 -22.88
C THR A 115 7.24 0.24 -22.19
N SER A 116 7.61 -0.10 -20.95
CA SER A 116 6.91 -1.10 -20.14
C SER A 116 5.51 -0.65 -19.76
N LEU A 117 5.35 0.62 -19.34
CA LEU A 117 4.05 1.21 -19.04
C LEU A 117 3.14 1.21 -20.28
N HIS A 118 3.66 1.60 -21.45
CA HIS A 118 2.91 1.60 -22.70
C HIS A 118 2.36 0.20 -23.05
N ARG A 119 3.19 -0.84 -22.96
CA ARG A 119 2.76 -2.22 -23.24
C ARG A 119 1.74 -2.73 -22.22
N LEU A 120 1.92 -2.40 -20.94
CA LEU A 120 0.98 -2.76 -19.87
C LEU A 120 -0.40 -2.12 -20.11
N LEU A 121 -0.43 -0.82 -20.45
CA LEU A 121 -1.67 -0.13 -20.78
C LEU A 121 -2.34 -0.73 -22.01
N ALA A 122 -1.59 -0.97 -23.09
CA ALA A 122 -2.12 -1.60 -24.30
C ALA A 122 -2.74 -2.99 -24.04
N ALA A 123 -2.11 -3.80 -23.19
CA ALA A 123 -2.63 -5.11 -22.82
C ALA A 123 -3.91 -5.03 -21.97
N ARG A 124 -3.97 -4.09 -21.01
CA ARG A 124 -5.16 -3.86 -20.17
C ARG A 124 -6.34 -3.25 -20.95
N THR A 125 -6.08 -2.41 -21.94
CA THR A 125 -7.13 -1.75 -22.75
C THR A 125 -7.43 -2.47 -24.07
N ALA A 126 -6.84 -3.65 -24.31
CA ALA A 126 -7.02 -4.44 -25.52
C ALA A 126 -6.67 -3.64 -26.81
N HIS A 127 -5.56 -2.91 -26.78
CA HIS A 127 -5.07 -2.14 -27.93
C HIS A 127 -3.84 -2.75 -28.60
N GLY A 128 -3.71 -2.51 -29.90
CA GLY A 128 -2.64 -3.05 -30.74
C GLY A 128 -2.72 -4.58 -30.83
N ASP A 129 -1.56 -5.23 -30.80
CA ASP A 129 -1.40 -6.68 -30.92
C ASP A 129 -2.10 -7.48 -29.79
N PHE A 130 -2.65 -6.80 -28.78
CA PHE A 130 -3.36 -7.43 -27.67
C PHE A 130 -4.89 -7.54 -27.88
N ALA A 131 -5.45 -6.92 -28.91
CA ALA A 131 -6.89 -6.89 -29.15
C ALA A 131 -7.50 -8.28 -29.41
N GLN A 132 -6.75 -9.15 -30.11
CA GLN A 132 -7.19 -10.49 -30.51
C GLN A 132 -7.45 -11.42 -29.30
N TYR A 133 -6.73 -11.23 -28.20
CA TYR A 133 -6.87 -12.06 -27.00
C TYR A 133 -8.13 -11.77 -26.17
N HIS A 134 -8.77 -10.61 -26.38
CA HIS A 134 -10.02 -10.25 -25.71
C HIS A 134 -11.26 -10.66 -26.51
N THR A 135 -11.10 -11.00 -27.80
CA THR A 135 -12.19 -11.40 -28.69
C THR A 135 -12.55 -12.88 -28.55
N GLU A 136 -11.59 -13.72 -28.17
CA GLU A 136 -11.76 -15.17 -28.00
C GLU A 136 -11.95 -15.57 -26.53
N GLY A 137 -13.04 -15.14 -25.90
CA GLY A 137 -13.70 -15.82 -24.75
C GLY A 137 -12.86 -16.43 -23.61
N SER A 138 -11.61 -16.02 -23.38
CA SER A 138 -10.76 -16.61 -22.34
C SER A 138 -11.11 -16.00 -20.99
N ALA A 139 -11.94 -16.72 -20.24
CA ALA A 139 -12.23 -16.44 -18.85
C ALA A 139 -10.92 -16.20 -18.06
N ILE A 140 -10.78 -14.99 -17.53
CA ILE A 140 -9.74 -14.55 -16.59
C ILE A 140 -8.32 -14.58 -17.17
N ALA A 141 -8.05 -13.65 -18.09
CA ALA A 141 -6.71 -13.26 -18.48
C ALA A 141 -5.91 -12.73 -17.27
N THR A 142 -4.93 -13.49 -16.78
CA THR A 142 -4.02 -13.04 -15.72
C THR A 142 -2.75 -12.50 -16.37
N LEU A 143 -2.53 -11.17 -16.31
CA LEU A 143 -1.27 -10.56 -16.73
C LEU A 143 -0.24 -10.72 -15.61
N SER A 144 0.85 -11.44 -15.88
CA SER A 144 1.97 -11.58 -14.95
C SER A 144 3.19 -10.86 -15.51
N LEU A 145 3.65 -9.82 -14.81
CA LEU A 145 4.91 -9.16 -15.12
C LEU A 145 6.03 -9.92 -14.41
N THR A 146 6.79 -10.72 -15.14
CA THR A 146 7.96 -11.41 -14.60
C THR A 146 9.19 -10.56 -14.85
N ALA A 147 9.81 -10.07 -13.77
CA ALA A 147 11.13 -9.46 -13.85
C ALA A 147 12.18 -10.56 -13.97
N SER A 148 13.01 -10.50 -15.01
CA SER A 148 14.15 -11.40 -15.15
C SER A 148 15.26 -10.94 -14.20
N VAL A 149 15.83 -11.87 -13.44
CA VAL A 149 17.00 -11.62 -12.57
C VAL A 149 18.25 -11.24 -13.39
N ASP A 150 18.25 -11.56 -14.68
CA ASP A 150 19.30 -11.18 -15.62
C ASP A 150 19.06 -9.77 -16.15
N THR A 151 19.88 -8.81 -15.70
CA THR A 151 19.80 -7.37 -16.05
C THR A 151 19.99 -7.08 -17.54
N ARG A 152 20.37 -8.10 -18.34
CA ARG A 152 20.48 -8.01 -19.79
C ARG A 152 19.19 -8.37 -20.54
N LYS A 153 18.14 -8.83 -19.84
CA LYS A 153 16.87 -9.19 -20.46
C LYS A 153 15.81 -8.14 -20.14
N PRO A 154 15.09 -7.62 -21.15
CA PRO A 154 14.01 -6.67 -20.90
C PRO A 154 12.90 -7.34 -20.08
N LEU A 155 12.20 -6.53 -19.26
CA LEU A 155 10.98 -6.94 -18.55
C LEU A 155 10.03 -7.65 -19.53
N SER A 156 9.76 -8.93 -19.29
CA SER A 156 8.87 -9.73 -20.12
C SER A 156 7.47 -9.72 -19.51
N ILE A 157 6.51 -9.17 -20.25
CA ILE A 157 5.10 -9.32 -19.93
C ILE A 157 4.68 -10.69 -20.48
N SER A 158 4.25 -11.59 -19.60
CA SER A 158 3.76 -12.91 -19.97
C SER A 158 2.24 -12.92 -19.88
N TYR A 159 1.57 -13.42 -20.91
CA TYR A 159 0.13 -13.59 -20.93
C TYR A 159 -0.20 -15.08 -20.95
N SER A 160 -1.03 -15.54 -20.02
CA SER A 160 -1.46 -16.94 -19.94
C SER A 160 -2.99 -17.01 -19.92
N ALA A 161 -3.57 -17.65 -20.93
CA ALA A 161 -4.97 -18.06 -20.93
C ALA A 161 -5.07 -19.46 -20.32
N ARG A 162 -5.75 -19.61 -19.18
CA ARG A 162 -6.07 -20.94 -18.64
C ARG A 162 -7.44 -21.36 -19.17
N SER A 163 -7.47 -22.23 -20.17
CA SER A 163 -8.71 -22.84 -20.67
C SER A 163 -9.34 -23.74 -19.58
N PRO A 164 -10.67 -23.66 -19.31
CA PRO A 164 -11.33 -24.53 -18.32
C PRO A 164 -11.49 -26.00 -18.74
N SER A 165 -11.09 -26.40 -19.95
CA SER A 165 -11.28 -27.77 -20.44
C SER A 165 -10.07 -28.28 -21.22
N ALA A 166 -9.10 -28.83 -20.50
CA ALA A 166 -8.18 -29.80 -21.07
C ALA A 166 -7.90 -30.85 -20.00
N SER A 167 -8.75 -31.87 -19.95
CA SER A 167 -8.40 -33.12 -19.27
C SER A 167 -7.08 -33.61 -19.85
N SER A 168 -6.10 -33.84 -18.98
CA SER A 168 -4.87 -34.51 -19.35
C SER A 168 -5.21 -35.94 -19.77
N THR A 169 -5.32 -36.19 -21.06
CA THR A 169 -5.28 -37.55 -21.61
C THR A 169 -3.81 -37.89 -21.84
N PRO A 170 -3.21 -38.86 -21.13
CA PRO A 170 -1.84 -39.25 -21.39
C PRO A 170 -1.77 -39.92 -22.77
N GLY A 171 -0.98 -39.33 -23.65
CA GLY A 171 -0.79 -39.76 -25.03
C GLY A 171 -0.34 -41.22 -25.12
N ARG A 172 -1.17 -42.01 -25.78
CA ARG A 172 -0.88 -43.36 -26.31
C ARG A 172 0.41 -43.31 -27.13
N ARG A 173 1.40 -44.13 -26.73
CA ARG A 173 2.61 -44.41 -27.51
C ARG A 173 2.21 -44.94 -28.90
N SER A 174 2.53 -44.19 -29.96
CA SER A 174 2.65 -44.74 -31.31
C SER A 174 4.13 -44.98 -31.59
N GLN A 175 4.55 -46.23 -31.47
CA GLN A 175 5.80 -46.69 -32.07
C GLN A 175 5.59 -46.79 -33.57
N THR A 176 6.36 -46.03 -34.34
CA THR A 176 6.76 -46.42 -35.69
C THR A 176 8.01 -45.62 -36.02
N ALA A 177 9.14 -46.16 -35.56
CA ALA A 177 10.45 -45.73 -36.02
C ALA A 177 10.68 -46.29 -37.42
N ARG A 178 11.08 -45.44 -38.36
CA ARG A 178 11.89 -45.85 -39.51
C ARG A 178 12.78 -44.68 -39.93
N PRO A 179 14.11 -44.78 -39.76
CA PRO A 179 15.02 -43.90 -40.45
C PRO A 179 15.84 -44.61 -41.52
N ALA A 180 16.11 -43.84 -42.58
CA ALA A 180 17.27 -43.82 -43.47
C ALA A 180 17.62 -45.07 -44.33
N ALA A 181 17.53 -44.89 -45.65
CA ALA A 181 18.49 -45.43 -46.62
C ALA A 181 19.48 -44.29 -46.95
N PRO A 182 20.78 -44.54 -47.17
CA PRO A 182 21.23 -45.16 -48.43
C PRO A 182 22.49 -46.04 -48.31
N LYS A 183 22.77 -46.89 -49.31
CA LYS A 183 24.04 -46.96 -50.06
C LYS A 183 23.85 -47.78 -51.33
N LYS A 184 24.33 -47.21 -52.44
CA LYS A 184 24.70 -47.94 -53.66
C LYS A 184 25.91 -48.80 -53.33
N ASP A 185 25.98 -50.00 -53.90
CA ASP A 185 27.21 -50.52 -54.48
C ASP A 185 26.84 -51.51 -55.60
N GLU A 186 27.68 -51.49 -56.62
CA GLU A 186 27.52 -52.00 -57.96
C GLU A 186 28.31 -53.30 -58.13
N SER A 187 27.89 -54.10 -59.11
CA SER A 187 28.66 -55.12 -59.83
C SER A 187 28.57 -56.60 -59.42
N THR A 188 28.49 -57.34 -60.52
CA THR A 188 28.53 -58.77 -60.84
C THR A 188 29.51 -59.62 -60.06
#